data_AF-A0AAQ0AS66-F1
#
_entry.id   AF-A0AAQ0AS66-F1
#
_cell.length_a   1.000
_cell.length_b   1.000
_cell.length_c   1.000
_cell.angle_alpha   90.00
_cell.angle_beta   90.00
_cell.angle_gamma   90.00
#
_symmetry.space_group_name_H-M   'P 1'
#
loop_
_entity.id
_entity.type
_entity.pdbx_description
1 polymer ?
#
loop_
_entity_poly.entity_id
_entity_poly.type
_entity_poly.pdbx_seq_one_letter_code
_entity_poly.pdbx_strand_id
1 'polypeptide(L)'
;MIITSSARFLLVTHLSGGTLQPTTHLREQLNSILDHELKADCQLLFCNAEQTELGWLIQSGQPYRELDARLSRLALPDSPALRTTGLRLERFELFEQYEQRGLGAAWLWCGSLVEKMYLRWLARAYPISGKPDDGKSTLR
;
A
#
# COMPACT_ATOMS: atom_id res chain seq x y z
N MET A 1 12.51 7.90 -12.92
CA MET A 1 11.04 7.87 -12.69
C MET A 1 10.79 8.70 -11.44
N ILE A 2 10.23 9.89 -11.60
CA ILE A 2 9.93 10.81 -10.49
C ILE A 2 8.63 10.29 -9.87
N ILE A 3 8.68 9.87 -8.60
CA ILE A 3 7.47 9.57 -7.82
C ILE A 3 6.75 10.90 -7.66
N THR A 4 5.71 11.14 -8.46
CA THR A 4 4.88 12.34 -8.31
C THR A 4 4.18 12.27 -6.94
N SER A 5 4.10 13.40 -6.25
CA SER A 5 3.61 13.56 -4.87
C SER A 5 2.10 13.31 -4.69
N SER A 6 1.53 12.39 -5.46
CA SER A 6 0.10 12.15 -5.66
C SER A 6 -0.32 10.74 -5.23
N ALA A 7 0.62 9.85 -4.92
CA ALA A 7 0.32 8.54 -4.34
C ALA A 7 -0.19 8.69 -2.91
N ARG A 8 -1.49 8.50 -2.70
CA ARG A 8 -2.20 8.77 -1.46
C ARG A 8 -2.27 7.55 -0.53
N PHE A 9 -2.09 6.34 -1.06
CA PHE A 9 -2.20 5.12 -0.27
C PHE A 9 -1.03 4.16 -0.48
N LEU A 10 -0.68 3.42 0.58
CA LEU A 10 0.09 2.20 0.50
C LEU A 10 -0.87 1.02 0.66
N LEU A 11 -0.74 0.03 -0.22
CA LEU A 11 -1.37 -1.28 -0.06
C LEU A 11 -0.29 -2.33 0.19
N VAL A 12 -0.46 -3.15 1.22
CA VAL A 12 0.30 -4.39 1.44
C VAL A 12 -0.65 -5.56 1.24
N THR A 13 -0.26 -6.57 0.48
CA THR A 13 -1.05 -7.78 0.28
C THR A 13 -0.25 -9.05 0.57
N HIS A 14 -0.95 -10.05 1.07
CA HIS A 14 -0.50 -11.42 1.14
C HIS A 14 -1.22 -12.27 0.08
N LEU A 15 -0.46 -12.79 -0.88
CA LEU A 15 -0.93 -13.67 -1.94
C LEU A 15 -0.49 -15.11 -1.68
N SER A 16 -1.36 -16.05 -2.00
CA SER A 16 -1.06 -17.48 -2.02
C SER A 16 -1.60 -18.15 -3.29
N GLY A 17 -1.23 -19.41 -3.52
CA GLY A 17 -1.62 -20.16 -4.71
C GLY A 17 -0.54 -20.19 -5.79
N GLY A 18 -0.68 -21.14 -6.73
CA GLY A 18 0.24 -21.37 -7.84
C GLY A 18 1.72 -21.56 -7.45
N THR A 19 2.57 -21.85 -8.43
CA THR A 19 4.00 -21.59 -8.25
C THR A 19 4.20 -20.09 -8.43
N LEU A 20 4.35 -19.37 -7.32
CA LEU A 20 4.83 -17.98 -7.27
C LEU A 20 6.29 -17.93 -7.74
N GLN A 21 6.54 -18.27 -9.01
CA GLN A 21 7.80 -17.99 -9.66
C GLN A 21 7.70 -16.63 -10.36
N PRO A 22 8.59 -15.68 -10.04
CA PRO A 22 8.55 -14.33 -10.59
C PRO A 22 8.92 -14.38 -12.05
N THR A 23 7.94 -14.30 -12.91
CA THR A 23 8.20 -13.68 -14.21
C THR A 23 7.85 -12.20 -14.06
N THR A 24 8.60 -11.33 -14.73
CA THR A 24 8.24 -9.90 -14.90
C THR A 24 6.77 -9.77 -15.33
N HIS A 25 6.30 -10.72 -16.14
CA HIS A 25 4.93 -10.87 -16.59
C HIS A 25 3.90 -11.00 -15.45
N LEU A 26 4.14 -11.81 -14.42
CA LEU A 26 3.19 -11.94 -13.29
C LEU A 26 3.04 -10.62 -12.52
N ARG A 27 4.13 -9.86 -12.37
CA ARG A 27 4.11 -8.54 -11.72
C ARG A 27 3.31 -7.53 -12.52
N GLU A 28 3.51 -7.50 -13.84
CA GLU A 28 2.75 -6.65 -14.76
C GLU A 28 1.26 -7.01 -14.76
N GLN A 29 0.93 -8.29 -14.77
CA GLN A 29 -0.45 -8.77 -14.66
C GLN A 29 -1.10 -8.35 -13.34
N LEU A 30 -0.42 -8.48 -12.21
CA LEU A 30 -0.94 -8.07 -10.91
C LEU A 30 -1.16 -6.55 -10.82
N ASN A 31 -0.23 -5.74 -11.34
CA ASN A 31 -0.43 -4.30 -11.45
C ASN A 31 -1.66 -3.98 -12.28
N SER A 32 -1.79 -4.59 -13.47
CA SER A 32 -2.94 -4.36 -14.35
C SER A 32 -4.27 -4.75 -13.71
N ILE A 33 -4.29 -5.83 -12.92
CA ILE A 33 -5.49 -6.23 -12.17
C ILE A 33 -5.84 -5.18 -11.12
N LEU A 34 -4.87 -4.73 -10.32
CA LEU A 34 -5.10 -3.72 -9.29
C LEU A 34 -5.53 -2.38 -9.89
N ASP A 35 -4.90 -1.94 -10.98
CA ASP A 35 -5.28 -0.72 -11.70
C ASP A 35 -6.75 -0.76 -12.12
N HIS A 36 -7.16 -1.90 -12.67
CA HIS A 36 -8.53 -2.10 -13.15
C HIS A 36 -9.55 -2.14 -11.99
N GLU A 37 -9.31 -2.99 -11.00
CA GLU A 37 -10.26 -3.26 -9.91
C GLU A 37 -10.42 -2.06 -8.98
N LEU A 38 -9.30 -1.39 -8.67
CA LEU A 38 -9.27 -0.22 -7.82
C LEU A 38 -9.59 1.07 -8.58
N LYS A 39 -9.57 1.04 -9.92
CA LYS A 39 -9.68 2.23 -10.78
C LYS A 39 -8.71 3.32 -10.30
N ALA A 40 -7.47 2.91 -10.11
CA ALA A 40 -6.38 3.70 -9.54
C ALA A 40 -5.11 3.41 -10.33
N ASP A 41 -4.08 4.24 -10.15
CA ASP A 41 -2.75 3.97 -10.69
C ASP A 41 -1.92 3.29 -9.59
N CYS A 42 -1.59 2.02 -9.79
CA CYS A 42 -1.00 1.12 -8.81
C CYS A 42 0.40 0.73 -9.27
N GLN A 43 1.41 1.18 -8.51
CA GLN A 43 2.80 0.87 -8.78
C GLN A 43 3.33 -0.11 -7.73
N LEU A 44 3.76 -1.29 -8.18
CA LEU A 44 4.47 -2.24 -7.32
C LEU A 44 5.75 -1.58 -6.78
N LEU A 45 5.88 -1.57 -5.47
CA LEU A 45 6.99 -0.98 -4.75
C LEU A 45 7.96 -2.04 -4.25
N PHE A 46 7.45 -3.11 -3.63
CA PHE A 46 8.28 -4.18 -3.11
C PHE A 46 7.58 -5.54 -3.20
N CYS A 47 8.38 -6.59 -3.12
CA CYS A 47 7.96 -7.98 -3.06
C CYS A 47 8.98 -8.72 -2.17
N ASN A 48 8.50 -9.52 -1.22
CA ASN A 48 9.38 -10.34 -0.38
C ASN A 48 10.06 -11.46 -1.18
N ALA A 49 11.08 -12.10 -0.60
CA ALA A 49 11.83 -13.15 -1.29
C ALA A 49 10.96 -14.34 -1.72
N GLU A 50 9.93 -14.65 -0.92
CA GLU A 50 8.97 -15.74 -1.12
C GLU A 50 7.84 -15.37 -2.08
N GLN A 51 7.72 -14.09 -2.43
CA GLN A 51 6.71 -13.52 -3.33
C GLN A 51 5.26 -13.69 -2.90
N THR A 52 5.08 -13.93 -1.61
CA THR A 52 3.81 -14.04 -0.94
C THR A 52 3.38 -12.68 -0.40
N GLU A 53 4.30 -11.76 -0.12
CA GLU A 53 4.02 -10.42 0.37
C GLU A 53 4.47 -9.38 -0.65
N LEU A 54 3.55 -8.50 -1.03
CA LEU A 54 3.78 -7.47 -2.03
C LEU A 54 3.22 -6.14 -1.54
N GLY A 55 3.89 -5.05 -1.90
CA GLY A 55 3.49 -3.70 -1.56
C GLY A 55 3.32 -2.82 -2.79
N TRP A 56 2.25 -2.04 -2.84
CA TRP A 56 1.95 -1.09 -3.91
C TRP A 56 1.77 0.33 -3.37
N LEU A 57 2.24 1.29 -4.15
CA LEU A 57 1.80 2.67 -4.06
C LEU A 57 0.56 2.85 -4.92
N ILE A 58 -0.49 3.44 -4.35
CA ILE A 58 -1.75 3.69 -5.04
C ILE A 58 -1.99 5.19 -5.12
N GLN A 59 -2.11 5.67 -6.35
CA GLN A 59 -2.62 7.00 -6.66
C GLN A 59 -4.09 6.89 -7.07
N SER A 60 -4.98 7.38 -6.20
CA SER A 60 -6.41 7.38 -6.44
C SER A 60 -7.07 8.63 -5.88
N GLY A 61 -8.05 9.14 -6.61
CA GLY A 61 -8.96 10.18 -6.12
C GLY A 61 -10.07 9.63 -5.22
N GLN A 62 -10.23 8.30 -5.13
CA GLN A 62 -11.28 7.67 -4.33
C GLN A 62 -11.03 7.83 -2.82
N PRO A 63 -12.09 7.86 -1.99
CA PRO A 63 -11.94 7.83 -0.54
C PRO A 63 -11.46 6.44 -0.08
N TYR A 64 -10.78 6.40 1.07
CA TYR A 64 -10.28 5.16 1.69
C TYR A 64 -11.32 4.03 1.68
N ARG A 65 -12.55 4.32 2.13
CA ARG A 65 -13.63 3.32 2.26
C ARG A 65 -14.02 2.66 0.93
N GLU A 66 -13.93 3.40 -0.18
CA GLU A 66 -14.25 2.84 -1.50
C GLU A 66 -13.15 1.88 -1.96
N LEU A 67 -11.88 2.25 -1.75
CA LEU A 67 -10.74 1.38 -2.05
C LEU A 67 -10.74 0.13 -1.18
N ASP A 68 -10.98 0.28 0.13
CA ASP A 68 -11.08 -0.81 1.08
C ASP A 68 -12.20 -1.80 0.73
N ALA A 69 -13.37 -1.31 0.31
CA ALA A 69 -14.47 -2.15 -0.14
C ALA A 69 -14.14 -2.89 -1.46
N ARG A 70 -13.41 -2.26 -2.38
CA ARG A 70 -12.92 -2.91 -3.62
C ARG A 70 -11.91 -4.01 -3.32
N LEU A 71 -10.94 -3.74 -2.46
CA LEU A 71 -9.96 -4.72 -2.00
C LEU A 71 -10.62 -5.89 -1.25
N SER A 72 -11.62 -5.62 -0.43
CA SER A 72 -12.42 -6.64 0.25
C SER A 72 -13.12 -7.58 -0.73
N ARG A 73 -13.64 -7.05 -1.85
CA ARG A 73 -14.19 -7.89 -2.93
C ARG A 73 -13.11 -8.69 -3.66
N LEU A 74 -11.93 -8.10 -3.87
CA LEU A 74 -10.79 -8.76 -4.49
C LEU A 74 -10.24 -9.92 -3.63
N ALA A 75 -10.33 -9.79 -2.31
CA ALA A 75 -9.92 -10.80 -1.32
C ALA A 75 -10.91 -11.98 -1.19
N LEU A 76 -12.06 -11.92 -1.87
CA LEU A 76 -13.00 -13.04 -1.87
C LEU A 76 -12.35 -14.27 -2.53
N PRO A 77 -12.59 -15.49 -2.00
CA PRO A 77 -11.98 -16.72 -2.50
C PRO A 77 -12.20 -16.96 -4.01
N ASP A 78 -13.33 -16.48 -4.53
CA ASP A 78 -13.77 -16.65 -5.91
C ASP A 78 -13.60 -15.39 -6.76
N SER A 79 -12.70 -14.47 -6.38
CA SER A 79 -12.44 -13.27 -7.16
C SER A 79 -12.06 -13.64 -8.60
N PRO A 80 -12.88 -13.27 -9.60
CA PRO A 80 -12.63 -13.65 -10.98
C PRO A 80 -11.36 -12.98 -11.53
N ALA A 81 -10.99 -11.82 -10.99
CA ALA A 81 -9.80 -11.08 -11.39
C ALA A 81 -8.50 -11.87 -11.10
N LEU A 82 -8.39 -12.45 -9.89
CA LEU A 82 -7.22 -13.23 -9.48
C LEU A 82 -7.27 -14.69 -9.94
N ARG A 83 -8.45 -15.20 -10.30
CA ARG A 83 -8.58 -16.58 -10.83
C ARG A 83 -7.68 -16.84 -12.03
N THR A 84 -7.47 -15.84 -12.89
CA THR A 84 -6.63 -15.95 -14.10
C THR A 84 -5.14 -16.10 -13.81
N THR A 85 -4.69 -15.68 -12.63
CA THR A 85 -3.28 -15.78 -12.21
C THR A 85 -3.02 -17.06 -11.41
N GLY A 86 -4.07 -17.80 -11.03
CA GLY A 86 -3.96 -18.92 -10.10
C GLY A 86 -3.59 -18.51 -8.68
N LEU A 87 -3.61 -17.20 -8.39
CA LEU A 87 -3.32 -16.63 -7.08
C LEU A 87 -4.62 -16.27 -6.35
N ARG A 88 -4.50 -16.14 -5.04
CA ARG A 88 -5.55 -15.70 -4.15
C ARG A 88 -5.00 -14.65 -3.21
N LEU A 89 -5.77 -13.58 -3.02
CA LEU A 89 -5.49 -12.58 -2.01
C LEU A 89 -6.02 -13.09 -0.66
N GLU A 90 -5.10 -13.43 0.26
CA GLU A 90 -5.45 -13.94 1.59
C GLU A 90 -5.72 -12.81 2.58
N ARG A 91 -4.88 -11.77 2.55
CA ARG A 91 -4.97 -10.62 3.43
C ARG A 91 -4.49 -9.38 2.70
N PHE A 92 -5.03 -8.23 3.07
CA PHE A 92 -4.49 -6.93 2.67
C PHE A 92 -4.54 -5.93 3.82
N GLU A 93 -3.69 -4.92 3.73
CA GLU A 93 -3.66 -3.76 4.63
C GLU A 93 -3.50 -2.50 3.77
N LEU A 94 -4.42 -1.55 3.93
CA LEU A 94 -4.43 -0.28 3.22
C LEU A 94 -4.11 0.86 4.19
N PHE A 95 -3.19 1.74 3.81
CA PHE A 95 -2.75 2.87 4.62
C PHE A 95 -2.89 4.17 3.82
N GLU A 96 -3.52 5.20 4.40
CA GLU A 96 -3.61 6.53 3.80
C GLU A 96 -2.48 7.44 4.31
N GLN A 97 -1.80 8.13 3.38
CA GLN A 97 -0.61 8.94 3.61
C GLN A 97 -0.82 10.13 4.58
N TYR A 98 -2.06 10.47 4.94
CA TYR A 98 -2.40 11.66 5.74
C TYR A 98 -3.07 11.40 7.09
N GLU A 99 -3.38 10.16 7.48
CA GLU A 99 -3.83 9.92 8.85
C GLU A 99 -2.63 9.68 9.78
N GLN A 100 -2.21 10.75 10.47
CA GLN A 100 -1.22 10.70 11.55
C GLN A 100 -1.51 9.64 12.64
N ARG A 101 -2.75 9.13 12.72
CA ARG A 101 -3.14 8.06 13.64
C ARG A 101 -2.78 6.65 13.14
N GLY A 102 -2.62 6.45 11.83
CA GLY A 102 -2.30 5.14 11.24
C GLY A 102 -0.84 4.75 11.39
N LEU A 103 0.09 5.69 11.19
CA LEU A 103 1.54 5.43 11.22
C LEU A 103 2.06 5.06 12.62
N GLY A 104 1.56 5.72 13.66
CA GLY A 104 1.96 5.45 15.05
C GLY A 104 1.42 4.12 15.59
N ALA A 105 0.21 3.73 15.17
CA ALA A 105 -0.37 2.44 15.51
C ALA A 105 0.30 1.30 14.72
N ALA A 106 0.51 1.47 13.42
CA ALA A 106 1.17 0.46 12.57
C ALA A 106 2.59 0.12 13.06
N TRP A 107 3.35 1.11 13.56
CA TRP A 107 4.70 0.90 14.10
C TRP A 107 4.77 -0.15 15.23
N LEU A 108 3.72 -0.25 16.06
CA LEU A 108 3.64 -1.23 17.16
C LEU A 108 3.26 -2.65 16.68
N TRP A 109 2.67 -2.78 15.48
CA TRP A 109 2.24 -4.05 14.90
C TRP A 109 3.14 -4.55 13.75
N CYS A 110 4.08 -3.73 13.26
CA CYS A 110 5.06 -4.14 12.25
C CYS A 110 5.96 -5.27 12.77
N GLY A 111 5.75 -6.47 12.22
CA GLY A 111 6.50 -7.68 12.53
C GLY A 111 7.79 -7.81 11.72
N SER A 112 7.93 -7.09 10.60
CA SER A 112 9.08 -7.21 9.70
C SER A 112 9.95 -5.95 9.63
N LEU A 113 11.24 -6.16 9.37
CA LEU A 113 12.23 -5.07 9.23
C LEU A 113 11.94 -4.21 7.99
N VAL A 114 11.38 -4.80 6.95
CA VAL A 114 11.05 -4.13 5.68
C VAL A 114 9.92 -3.13 5.87
N GLU A 115 8.87 -3.50 6.62
CA GLU A 115 7.77 -2.62 6.99
C GLU A 115 8.28 -1.39 7.77
N LYS A 116 9.17 -1.62 8.75
CA LYS A 116 9.78 -0.52 9.53
C LYS A 116 10.67 0.37 8.67
N MET A 117 11.43 -0.20 7.72
CA MET A 117 12.25 0.59 6.79
C MET A 117 11.40 1.38 5.80
N TYR A 118 10.26 0.84 5.38
CA TYR A 118 9.32 1.52 4.51
C TYR A 118 8.61 2.69 5.21
N LEU A 119 8.13 2.50 6.45
CA LEU A 119 7.59 3.58 7.27
C LEU A 119 8.63 4.69 7.52
N ARG A 120 9.88 4.29 7.76
CA ARG A 120 11.00 5.22 7.96
C ARG A 120 11.38 5.96 6.67
N TRP A 121 11.23 5.32 5.51
CA TRP A 121 11.42 5.97 4.22
C TRP A 121 10.31 6.99 3.95
N LEU A 122 9.03 6.64 4.20
CA LEU A 122 7.90 7.57 4.08
C LEU A 122 8.07 8.82 4.95
N ALA A 123 8.48 8.65 6.22
CA ALA A 123 8.73 9.76 7.13
C ALA A 123 9.88 10.69 6.68
N ARG A 124 10.80 10.19 5.86
CA ARG A 124 11.93 10.96 5.31
C ARG A 124 11.60 11.61 3.96
N ALA A 125 10.83 10.94 3.11
CA ALA A 125 10.45 11.43 1.80
C ALA A 125 9.42 12.56 1.86
N TYR A 126 8.59 12.56 2.91
CA TYR A 126 7.57 13.58 3.16
C TYR A 126 7.71 14.11 4.58
N PRO A 127 8.70 14.99 4.86
CA PRO A 127 8.74 15.68 6.14
C PRO A 127 7.48 16.52 6.25
N ILE A 128 6.66 16.25 7.27
CA ILE A 128 5.48 17.06 7.58
C ILE A 128 6.02 18.47 7.87
N SER A 129 5.81 19.40 6.93
CA SER A 129 6.00 20.83 7.17
C SER A 129 4.88 21.32 8.08
N GLY A 130 4.92 20.89 9.33
CA GLY A 130 4.34 21.61 10.44
C GLY A 130 5.51 22.21 11.20
N LYS A 131 5.81 23.49 10.97
CA LYS A 131 6.54 24.26 11.98
C LYS A 131 5.79 24.06 13.30
N PRO A 132 6.45 23.75 14.42
CA PRO A 132 5.85 24.11 15.70
C PRO A 132 5.63 25.61 15.64
N ASP A 133 4.38 26.04 15.88
CA ASP A 133 4.15 27.40 16.32
C ASP A 133 5.01 27.54 17.59
N ASP A 134 6.15 28.22 17.46
CA ASP A 134 6.93 28.67 18.60
C ASP A 134 6.03 29.65 19.32
N GLY A 135 5.23 29.13 20.24
CA GLY A 135 4.47 29.87 21.22
C GLY A 135 5.41 30.75 22.02
N LYS A 136 5.77 31.89 21.43
CA LYS A 136 6.23 33.05 22.18
C LYS A 136 5.02 33.61 22.89
N SER A 137 4.73 33.00 24.03
CA SER A 137 4.24 33.72 25.20
C SER A 137 5.01 35.02 25.31
N THR A 138 4.38 36.10 24.92
CA THR A 138 4.77 37.44 25.37
C THR A 138 3.62 37.91 26.23
N LEU A 139 3.75 37.64 27.53
CA LEU A 139 3.01 38.28 28.59
C LEU A 139 2.95 39.79 28.35
N ARG A 140 1.74 40.33 28.34
CA ARG A 140 1.45 41.71 28.75
C ARG A 140 0.30 41.67 29.74
#